data_AF-A0A246JEN2-F1
#
_entry.id   AF-A0A246JEN2-F1
#
_cell.length_a   1.000
_cell.length_b   1.000
_cell.length_c   1.000
_cell.angle_alpha   90.00
_cell.angle_beta   90.00
_cell.angle_gamma   90.00
#
_symmetry.space_group_name_H-M   'P 1'
#
loop_
_entity.id
_entity.type
_entity.pdbx_description
1 polymer ?
#
loop_
_entity_poly.entity_id
_entity_poly.type
_entity_poly.pdbx_seq_one_letter_code
_entity_poly.pdbx_strand_id
1 'polypeptide(L)'
;MSWYPVVPVAPAVEPVSLADAKLQCRVIGTDEDDALDLYIASARAHAEAYCGAAFAERTLVARCDSFTDLARLPFAPVNSVTTITYDDMTGVQQTLSATVYELRADGLDAAIVLMTGPHRVVRVDC
;
A
#
# COMPACT_ATOMS: atom_id res chain seq x y z
N MET A 1 0.34 13.07 -11.12
CA MET A 1 0.70 13.55 -9.76
C MET A 1 -0.58 13.64 -8.96
N SER A 2 -0.72 12.85 -7.89
CA SER A 2 -1.84 13.00 -6.95
C SER A 2 -1.78 14.38 -6.31
N TRP A 3 -2.91 15.09 -6.27
CA TRP A 3 -3.02 16.41 -5.67
C TRP A 3 -2.81 16.38 -4.14
N TYR A 4 -3.13 15.25 -3.50
CA TYR A 4 -2.92 15.04 -2.08
C TYR A 4 -1.72 14.13 -1.80
N PRO A 5 -0.93 14.42 -0.75
CA PRO A 5 0.11 13.52 -0.30
C PRO A 5 -0.51 12.22 0.21
N VAL A 6 0.02 11.09 -0.24
CA VAL A 6 -0.30 9.78 0.33
C VAL A 6 0.44 9.68 1.66
N VAL A 7 -0.28 9.32 2.72
CA VAL A 7 0.31 9.14 4.05
C VAL A 7 0.57 7.65 4.26
N PRO A 8 1.83 7.19 4.23
CA PRO A 8 2.15 5.81 4.54
C PRO A 8 2.15 5.60 6.06
N VAL A 9 1.56 4.49 6.50
CA VAL A 9 1.80 3.93 7.84
C VAL A 9 3.07 3.09 7.77
N ALA A 10 3.90 3.12 8.82
CA ALA A 10 5.08 2.27 8.90
C ALA A 10 4.67 0.79 8.80
N PRO A 11 5.40 -0.04 8.02
CA PRO A 11 5.10 -1.47 7.95
C PRO A 11 5.31 -2.11 9.33
N ALA A 12 4.43 -3.04 9.68
CA ALA A 12 4.52 -3.79 10.93
C ALA A 12 5.59 -4.90 10.87
N VAL A 13 5.97 -5.31 9.66
CA VAL A 13 6.92 -6.38 9.39
C VAL A 13 7.91 -5.89 8.34
N GLU A 14 9.19 -5.94 8.68
CA GLU A 14 10.26 -5.65 7.73
C GLU A 14 10.51 -6.86 6.80
N PRO A 15 10.91 -6.63 5.54
CA PRO A 15 11.07 -7.69 4.55
C PRO A 15 12.32 -8.55 4.80
N VAL A 16 13.28 -8.01 5.54
CA VAL A 16 14.50 -8.71 5.98
C VAL A 16 14.45 -8.84 7.49
N SER A 17 14.63 -10.05 7.99
CA SER A 17 14.67 -10.28 9.44
C SER A 17 16.00 -9.82 10.03
N LEU A 18 16.01 -9.46 11.32
CA LEU A 18 17.24 -9.14 12.04
C LEU A 18 18.23 -10.31 12.03
N ALA A 19 17.74 -11.56 12.04
CA ALA A 19 18.59 -12.75 11.93
C ALA A 19 19.29 -12.85 10.57
N ASP A 20 18.59 -12.55 9.47
CA ASP A 20 19.18 -12.54 8.13
C ASP A 20 20.19 -11.40 7.99
N ALA A 21 19.88 -10.21 8.54
CA ALA A 21 20.80 -9.08 8.56
C ALA A 21 22.07 -9.39 9.37
N LYS A 22 21.94 -10.04 10.53
CA LYS A 22 23.08 -10.52 11.32
C LYS A 22 23.95 -11.49 10.54
N LEU A 23 23.33 -12.46 9.87
CA LEU A 23 24.05 -13.43 9.05
C LEU A 23 24.82 -12.76 7.92
N GLN A 24 24.21 -11.79 7.24
CA GLN A 24 24.84 -11.00 6.17
C GLN A 24 26.03 -10.18 6.69
N CYS A 25 25.88 -9.53 7.85
CA CYS A 25 26.92 -8.70 8.48
C CYS A 25 27.93 -9.49 9.31
N ARG A 26 27.74 -10.81 9.47
CA ARG A 26 28.54 -11.70 10.34
C ARG A 26 28.57 -11.26 11.81
N VAL A 27 27.44 -10.76 12.30
CA VAL A 27 27.25 -10.36 13.70
C VAL A 27 26.76 -11.57 14.50
N ILE A 28 27.42 -11.88 15.61
CA ILE A 28 27.11 -13.03 16.48
C ILE A 28 26.41 -12.58 17.77
N GLY A 29 26.70 -11.36 18.24
CA GLY A 29 26.16 -10.79 19.46
C GLY A 29 24.79 -10.14 19.29
N THR A 30 24.40 -9.38 20.31
CA THR A 30 23.14 -8.61 20.35
C THR A 30 23.38 -7.10 20.52
N ASP A 31 24.63 -6.66 20.60
CA ASP A 31 24.98 -5.27 20.91
C ASP A 31 24.59 -4.31 19.77
N GLU A 32 24.57 -4.84 18.53
CA GLU A 32 24.22 -4.09 17.32
C GLU A 32 22.76 -4.24 16.89
N ASP A 33 21.90 -4.89 17.68
CA ASP A 33 20.53 -5.24 17.27
C ASP A 33 19.70 -3.99 16.94
N ASP A 34 19.73 -3.01 17.84
CA ASP A 34 19.04 -1.73 17.65
C ASP A 34 19.55 -0.97 16.41
N ALA A 35 20.87 -1.06 16.14
CA ALA A 35 21.47 -0.41 14.98
C ALA A 35 21.10 -1.14 13.68
N LEU A 36 21.07 -2.47 13.69
CA LEU A 36 20.67 -3.29 12.56
C LEU A 36 19.20 -3.06 12.21
N ASP A 37 18.31 -2.97 13.20
CA ASP A 37 16.90 -2.64 12.97
C ASP A 37 16.75 -1.27 12.29
N LEU A 38 17.50 -0.26 12.73
CA LEU A 38 17.52 1.06 12.09
C LEU A 38 18.04 1.01 10.64
N TYR A 39 19.07 0.20 10.39
CA TYR A 39 19.64 0.03 9.05
C TYR A 39 18.69 -0.71 8.11
N ILE A 40 17.98 -1.74 8.59
CA ILE A 40 16.97 -2.46 7.81
C ILE A 40 15.87 -1.48 7.37
N ALA A 41 15.31 -0.70 8.30
CA ALA A 41 14.27 0.27 8.01
C ALA A 41 14.74 1.35 7.02
N SER A 42 15.96 1.85 7.18
CA SER A 42 16.57 2.86 6.30
C SER A 42 16.84 2.31 4.90
N ALA A 43 17.37 1.09 4.81
CA ALA A 43 17.66 0.41 3.55
C ALA A 43 16.38 0.13 2.77
N ARG A 44 15.32 -0.36 3.44
CA ARG A 44 14.00 -0.52 2.83
C ARG A 44 13.48 0.81 2.29
N ALA A 45 13.48 1.87 3.10
CA ALA A 45 12.98 3.17 2.68
C ALA A 45 13.73 3.71 1.45
N HIS A 46 15.05 3.54 1.40
CA HIS A 46 15.86 3.90 0.24
C HIS A 46 15.52 3.08 -1.01
N ALA A 47 15.41 1.76 -0.87
CA ALA A 47 15.10 0.87 -1.98
C ALA A 47 13.69 1.10 -2.53
N GLU A 48 12.70 1.32 -1.67
CA GLU A 48 11.33 1.67 -2.08
C GLU A 48 11.29 3.02 -2.81
N ALA A 49 12.02 4.03 -2.33
CA ALA A 49 12.10 5.33 -3.00
C ALA A 49 12.79 5.24 -4.36
N TYR A 50 13.80 4.38 -4.50
CA TYR A 50 14.52 4.17 -5.75
C TYR A 50 13.68 3.40 -6.78
N CYS A 51 13.03 2.32 -6.37
CA CYS A 51 12.25 1.45 -7.25
C CYS A 51 10.83 1.98 -7.50
N GLY A 52 10.33 2.90 -6.66
CA GLY A 52 8.96 3.40 -6.74
C GLY A 52 7.90 2.35 -6.38
N ALA A 53 8.28 1.29 -5.66
CA ALA A 53 7.42 0.19 -5.27
C ALA A 53 7.55 -0.09 -3.77
N ALA A 54 6.48 -0.58 -3.13
CA ALA A 54 6.52 -1.03 -1.75
C ALA A 54 7.02 -2.48 -1.68
N PHE A 55 7.98 -2.76 -0.79
CA PHE A 55 8.51 -4.12 -0.58
C PHE A 55 7.96 -4.77 0.69
N ALA A 56 7.62 -3.95 1.68
CA ALA A 56 6.92 -4.40 2.87
C ALA A 56 5.42 -4.09 2.75
N GLU A 57 4.59 -5.00 3.28
CA GLU A 57 3.16 -4.75 3.39
C GLU A 57 2.91 -3.58 4.35
N ARG A 58 2.18 -2.58 3.85
CA ARG A 58 1.84 -1.38 4.62
C ARG A 58 0.50 -0.81 4.19
N THR A 59 -0.12 -0.10 5.12
CA THR A 59 -1.35 0.65 4.84
C THR A 59 -1.01 2.04 4.33
N LEU A 60 -1.62 2.43 3.21
CA LEU A 60 -1.52 3.78 2.66
C LEU A 60 -2.86 4.50 2.79
N VAL A 61 -2.84 5.76 3.21
CA VAL A 61 -4.02 6.62 3.21
C VAL A 61 -3.88 7.61 2.06
N ALA A 62 -4.74 7.47 1.05
CA ALA A 62 -4.85 8.39 -0.08
C ALA A 62 -6.13 9.21 0.05
N ARG A 63 -6.07 10.48 -0.35
CA ARG A 63 -7.23 11.38 -0.46
C ARG A 63 -7.43 11.76 -1.92
N CYS A 64 -8.67 11.85 -2.34
CA CYS A 64 -9.06 12.22 -3.69
C CYS A 64 -10.33 13.08 -3.64
N ASP A 65 -10.48 13.95 -4.64
CA ASP A 65 -11.68 14.79 -4.77
C ASP A 65 -12.79 14.06 -5.54
N SER A 66 -12.41 13.14 -6.43
CA SER A 66 -13.34 12.34 -7.22
C SER A 66 -12.90 10.88 -7.36
N PHE A 67 -13.87 9.97 -7.56
CA PHE A 67 -13.59 8.58 -7.92
C PHE A 67 -12.82 8.45 -9.23
N THR A 68 -12.95 9.41 -10.15
CA THR A 68 -12.16 9.43 -11.39
C THR A 68 -10.65 9.53 -11.11
N ASP A 69 -10.25 10.15 -10.01
CA ASP A 69 -8.84 10.25 -9.61
C ASP A 69 -8.28 8.89 -9.16
N LEU A 70 -9.17 7.98 -8.74
CA LEU A 70 -8.81 6.62 -8.34
C LEU A 70 -8.74 5.65 -9.52
N ALA A 71 -9.09 6.08 -10.74
CA ALA A 71 -9.01 5.26 -11.93
C ALA A 71 -7.57 4.89 -12.31
N ARG A 72 -6.57 5.60 -11.77
CA ARG A 72 -5.16 5.23 -11.86
C ARG A 72 -4.41 5.68 -10.61
N LEU A 73 -4.08 4.73 -9.75
CA LEU A 73 -3.36 5.00 -8.51
C LEU A 73 -1.89 5.31 -8.80
N PRO A 74 -1.29 6.31 -8.13
CA PRO A 74 0.13 6.63 -8.28
C PRO A 74 1.05 5.69 -7.48
N PHE A 75 0.49 4.68 -6.82
CA PHE A 75 1.20 3.69 -6.02
C PHE A 75 0.76 2.29 -6.43
N ALA A 76 1.74 1.41 -6.60
CA ALA A 76 1.55 -0.01 -6.87
C ALA A 76 2.79 -0.78 -6.35
N PRO A 77 2.69 -2.08 -6.07
CA PRO A 77 1.48 -2.92 -6.12
C PRO A 77 0.47 -2.61 -5.01
N VAL A 78 -0.82 -2.85 -5.26
CA VAL A 78 -1.91 -2.73 -4.28
C VAL A 78 -2.58 -4.08 -4.11
N ASN A 79 -2.55 -4.63 -2.89
CA ASN A 79 -3.10 -5.95 -2.61
C ASN A 79 -4.61 -5.92 -2.32
N SER A 80 -5.06 -4.93 -1.54
CA SER A 80 -6.46 -4.81 -1.12
C SER A 80 -6.82 -3.39 -0.69
N VAL A 81 -8.10 -3.05 -0.77
CA VAL A 81 -8.65 -1.81 -0.22
C VAL A 81 -9.32 -2.11 1.12
N THR A 82 -8.88 -1.45 2.19
CA THR A 82 -9.44 -1.65 3.54
C THR A 82 -10.81 -0.99 3.69
N THR A 83 -10.88 0.31 3.45
CA THR A 83 -12.11 1.11 3.53
C THR A 83 -12.03 2.30 2.59
N ILE A 84 -13.19 2.74 2.10
CA ILE A 84 -13.36 4.02 1.41
C ILE A 84 -14.40 4.80 2.20
N THR A 85 -14.04 6.01 2.61
CA THR A 85 -14.92 6.90 3.38
C THR A 85 -15.07 8.23 2.67
N TYR A 86 -16.25 8.82 2.75
CA TYR A 86 -16.55 10.13 2.16
C TYR A 86 -17.45 10.93 3.09
N ASP A 87 -17.35 12.26 3.03
CA ASP A 87 -18.26 13.14 3.77
C ASP A 87 -19.51 13.41 2.93
N ASP A 88 -20.69 13.26 3.52
CA ASP A 88 -21.94 13.56 2.85
C ASP A 88 -22.23 15.08 2.79
N MET A 89 -23.35 15.47 2.17
CA MET A 89 -23.75 16.88 2.05
C MET A 89 -24.00 17.58 3.41
N THR A 90 -24.12 16.80 4.49
CA THR A 90 -24.27 17.29 5.86
C THR A 90 -22.97 17.29 6.65
N GLY A 91 -21.84 16.90 6.01
CA GLY A 91 -20.52 16.84 6.63
C GLY A 91 -20.32 15.63 7.54
N VAL A 92 -21.15 14.60 7.42
CA VAL A 92 -21.02 13.36 8.19
C VAL A 92 -20.24 12.34 7.37
N GLN A 93 -19.24 11.73 8.01
CA GLN A 93 -18.42 10.70 7.39
C GLN A 93 -19.23 9.41 7.22
N GLN A 94 -19.36 8.96 5.98
CA GLN A 94 -19.97 7.71 5.58
C GLN A 94 -18.91 6.73 5.09
N THR A 95 -19.21 5.43 5.20
CA THR A 95 -18.37 4.36 4.64
C THR A 95 -19.04 3.80 3.39
N LEU A 96 -18.31 3.77 2.28
CA LEU A 96 -18.79 3.19 1.04
C LEU A 96 -18.75 1.65 1.13
N SER A 97 -19.87 1.00 0.78
CA SER A 97 -19.95 -0.45 0.74
C SER A 97 -18.94 -1.04 -0.26
N ALA A 98 -18.25 -2.12 0.14
CA ALA A 98 -17.34 -2.88 -0.70
C ALA A 98 -18.02 -3.50 -1.95
N THR A 99 -19.35 -3.55 -1.98
CA THR A 99 -20.11 -4.02 -3.16
C THR A 99 -20.23 -2.98 -4.28
N VAL A 100 -19.84 -1.73 -4.02
CA VAL A 100 -20.02 -0.59 -4.95
C VAL A 100 -18.74 -0.29 -5.72
N TYR A 101 -17.60 -0.85 -5.32
CA TYR A 101 -16.31 -0.62 -5.97
C TYR A 101 -15.52 -1.91 -6.14
N GLU A 102 -14.59 -1.89 -7.09
CA GLU A 102 -13.68 -2.98 -7.38
C GLU A 102 -12.24 -2.45 -7.39
N LEU A 103 -11.32 -3.20 -6.78
CA LEU A 103 -9.89 -3.02 -7.01
C LEU A 103 -9.48 -3.83 -8.23
N ARG A 104 -8.96 -3.15 -9.25
CA ARG A 104 -8.30 -3.76 -10.40
C ARG A 104 -6.81 -3.52 -10.25
N ALA A 105 -6.08 -4.58 -9.92
CA ALA A 105 -4.63 -4.52 -9.74
C ALA A 105 -3.98 -5.51 -10.70
N ASP A 106 -3.31 -4.98 -11.72
CA ASP A 106 -2.59 -5.71 -12.75
C ASP A 106 -1.09 -5.38 -12.62
N GLY A 107 -0.44 -6.02 -11.63
CA GLY A 107 0.98 -5.81 -11.33
C GLY A 107 1.27 -4.41 -10.79
N LEU A 108 1.83 -3.54 -11.64
CA LEU A 108 2.16 -2.15 -11.29
C LEU A 108 1.12 -1.13 -11.75
N ASP A 109 0.03 -1.58 -12.40
CA ASP A 109 -1.13 -0.74 -12.66
C ASP A 109 -2.24 -1.10 -11.66
N ALA A 110 -2.77 -0.09 -10.99
CA ALA A 110 -3.80 -0.27 -9.98
C ALA A 110 -4.87 0.82 -10.12
N ALA A 111 -6.13 0.41 -10.10
CA ALA A 111 -7.29 1.28 -10.23
C ALA A 111 -8.39 0.85 -9.27
N ILE A 112 -9.10 1.82 -8.71
CA ILE A 112 -10.35 1.58 -7.98
C ILE A 112 -11.48 2.13 -8.84
N VAL A 113 -12.38 1.25 -9.27
CA VAL A 113 -13.46 1.58 -10.20
C VAL A 113 -14.80 1.28 -9.56
N LEU A 114 -15.78 2.17 -9.76
CA LEU A 114 -17.15 1.93 -9.31
C LEU A 114 -17.79 0.79 -10.13
N MET A 115 -18.43 -0.15 -9.45
CA MET A 115 -19.21 -1.19 -10.09
C MET A 115 -20.54 -0.61 -10.58
N THR A 116 -20.71 -0.52 -11.90
CA THR A 116 -21.98 -0.14 -12.54
C THR A 116 -22.92 -1.35 -12.62
N GLY A 117 -23.50 -1.79 -11.50
CA GLY A 117 -24.42 -2.94 -11.46
C GLY A 117 -23.70 -4.31 -11.51
N PRO A 118 -24.42 -5.45 -11.61
CA PRO A 118 -23.86 -6.78 -11.40
C PRO A 118 -23.05 -7.25 -12.61
N HIS A 119 -21.91 -6.62 -12.87
CA HIS A 119 -20.95 -7.10 -13.85
C HIS A 119 -20.25 -8.33 -13.27
N ARG A 120 -20.51 -9.49 -13.88
CA ARG A 120 -19.85 -10.76 -13.57
C ARG A 120 -18.40 -10.66 -14.03
N VAL A 121 -17.48 -10.53 -13.09
CA VAL A 121 -16.05 -10.64 -13.38
C VAL A 121 -15.75 -12.13 -13.61
N VAL A 122 -15.50 -12.49 -14.87
CA VAL A 122 -15.04 -13.83 -15.24
C VAL A 122 -13.54 -13.87 -14.96
N ARG A 123 -13.14 -14.58 -13.91
CA ARG A 123 -11.74 -14.90 -13.66
C ARG A 123 -11.37 -16.10 -14.52
N VAL A 124 -10.41 -15.91 -15.42
CA VAL A 124 -9.78 -16.98 -16.19
C VAL A 124 -8.37 -17.10 -15.65
N ASP A 125 -8.12 -18.16 -14.89
CA ASP A 125 -6.77 -18.50 -14.47
C ASP A 125 -6.10 -19.27 -15.62
N CYS A 126 -4.93 -18.80 -16.06
CA CYS A 126 -3.98 -19.56 -16.87
C CYS A 126 -2.63 -19.61 -16.16
#